data_AF-A0A4R0IQR3-F1
#
_entry.id   AF-A0A4R0IQR3-F1
#
_cell.length_a   1.000
_cell.length_b   1.000
_cell.length_c   1.000
_cell.angle_alpha   90.00
_cell.angle_beta   90.00
_cell.angle_gamma   90.00
#
_symmetry.space_group_name_H-M   'P 1'
#
loop_
_entity.id
_entity.type
_entity.pdbx_description
1 polymer ?
#
loop_
_entity_poly.entity_id
_entity_poly.type
_entity_poly.pdbx_seq_one_letter_code
_entity_poly.pdbx_strand_id
1 'polypeptide(L)'
;MEKPPQKTTAREVVEATVEGAAGMIPVVGSPLAVAFAVAMGWTHNKRMTQWFEDLADTVTELQEQGSGLTFDQLADDPIFTDAVINATRAAQATHQQEKLDALRNGVLNSLGPGAPSVDEQSRFFRLVDEFGVAHLTMLTFPHNPRGWFDDRGLQQETYMMGGRGLRTPSAKSATRTCTRSDGLGGAR
;
A
#
# COMPACT_ATOMS: atom_id res chain seq x y z
N MET A 1 -43.20 -47.70 -18.87
CA MET A 1 -43.34 -46.34 -18.28
C MET A 1 -43.04 -46.55 -16.81
N GLU A 2 -41.97 -46.05 -16.20
CA GLU A 2 -41.34 -44.74 -16.27
C GLU A 2 -39.91 -44.90 -15.73
N LYS A 3 -38.91 -44.34 -16.43
CA LYS A 3 -37.51 -44.34 -15.98
C LYS A 3 -37.37 -43.17 -15.00
N PRO A 4 -36.89 -43.34 -13.76
CA PRO A 4 -36.83 -42.22 -12.82
C PRO A 4 -35.92 -41.12 -13.38
N PRO A 5 -36.28 -39.83 -13.19
CA PRO A 5 -35.59 -38.72 -13.84
C PRO A 5 -34.16 -38.57 -13.31
N GLN A 6 -33.24 -38.25 -14.21
CA GLN A 6 -31.85 -37.92 -13.92
C GLN A 6 -31.81 -36.76 -12.92
N LYS A 7 -31.13 -36.98 -11.79
CA LYS A 7 -31.00 -36.01 -10.71
C LYS A 7 -30.06 -34.89 -11.17
N THR A 8 -30.57 -33.67 -11.04
CA THR A 8 -29.93 -32.40 -11.39
C THR A 8 -28.68 -32.14 -10.54
N THR A 9 -27.59 -31.82 -11.22
CA THR A 9 -26.28 -31.34 -10.72
C THR A 9 -26.38 -30.24 -9.66
N ALA A 10 -27.49 -29.49 -9.64
CA ALA A 10 -27.77 -28.46 -8.64
C ALA A 10 -27.84 -29.00 -7.20
N ARG A 11 -28.28 -30.25 -6.99
CA ARG A 11 -28.34 -30.84 -5.64
C ARG A 11 -26.96 -31.28 -5.15
N GLU A 12 -26.09 -31.69 -6.06
CA GLU A 12 -24.72 -32.14 -5.75
C GLU A 12 -23.81 -30.96 -5.38
N VAL A 13 -24.00 -29.79 -6.02
CA VAL A 13 -23.33 -28.54 -5.63
C VAL A 13 -23.83 -28.03 -4.28
N VAL A 14 -25.13 -28.21 -3.98
CA VAL A 14 -25.70 -27.83 -2.69
C VAL A 14 -25.19 -28.75 -1.58
N GLU A 15 -25.08 -30.05 -1.81
CA GLU A 15 -24.67 -31.04 -0.80
C GLU A 15 -23.16 -30.95 -0.49
N ALA A 16 -22.32 -30.71 -1.50
CA ALA A 16 -20.88 -30.50 -1.32
C ALA A 16 -20.52 -29.18 -0.59
N THR A 17 -21.42 -28.20 -0.56
CA THR A 17 -21.20 -26.93 0.15
C THR A 17 -21.64 -27.01 1.62
N VAL A 18 -22.49 -27.98 1.97
CA VAL A 18 -23.05 -28.14 3.33
C VAL A 18 -22.07 -28.79 4.31
N GLU A 19 -21.23 -29.74 3.88
CA GLU A 19 -20.35 -30.48 4.83
C GLU A 19 -19.08 -29.74 5.27
N GLY A 20 -18.68 -28.65 4.60
CA GLY A 20 -17.41 -27.95 4.89
C GLY A 20 -17.51 -26.52 5.43
N ALA A 21 -18.64 -25.81 5.20
CA ALA A 21 -18.73 -24.36 5.46
C ALA A 21 -19.98 -23.92 6.25
N ALA A 22 -20.90 -24.83 6.55
CA ALA A 22 -22.23 -24.51 7.10
C ALA A 22 -22.30 -24.29 8.62
N GLY A 23 -21.18 -23.98 9.28
CA GLY A 23 -21.15 -23.80 10.74
C GLY A 23 -21.72 -22.46 11.23
N MET A 24 -21.67 -21.38 10.42
CA MET A 24 -21.86 -20.02 10.96
C MET A 24 -22.77 -19.07 10.16
N ILE A 25 -23.24 -19.43 8.97
CA ILE A 25 -24.07 -18.51 8.18
C ILE A 25 -25.48 -19.08 7.95
N PRO A 26 -26.50 -18.62 8.70
CA PRO A 26 -27.90 -18.96 8.42
C PRO A 26 -28.38 -18.21 7.17
N VAL A 27 -27.87 -18.57 5.98
CA VAL A 27 -28.29 -17.97 4.70
C VAL A 27 -29.55 -18.68 4.21
N VAL A 28 -30.70 -18.10 4.49
CA VAL A 28 -31.96 -18.43 3.80
C VAL A 28 -31.98 -17.62 2.50
N GLY A 29 -31.78 -18.25 1.33
CA GLY A 29 -31.70 -17.53 0.06
C GLY A 29 -31.68 -18.44 -1.18
N SER A 30 -31.70 -17.82 -2.37
CA SER A 30 -31.57 -18.54 -3.64
C SER A 30 -30.16 -19.17 -3.79
N PRO A 31 -29.99 -20.25 -4.57
CA PRO A 31 -28.66 -20.86 -4.78
C PRO A 31 -27.61 -19.87 -5.29
N LEU A 32 -28.00 -18.90 -6.12
CA LEU A 32 -27.11 -17.82 -6.58
C LEU A 32 -26.70 -16.89 -5.43
N ALA A 33 -27.63 -16.53 -4.55
CA ALA A 33 -27.33 -15.69 -3.37
C ALA A 33 -26.40 -16.41 -2.39
N VAL A 34 -26.60 -17.73 -2.20
CA VAL A 34 -25.70 -18.58 -1.39
C VAL A 34 -24.30 -18.62 -1.99
N ALA A 35 -24.17 -18.89 -3.29
CA ALA A 35 -22.87 -18.91 -3.97
C ALA A 35 -22.14 -17.56 -3.89
N PHE A 36 -22.86 -16.45 -4.07
CA PHE A 36 -22.32 -15.10 -3.91
C PHE A 36 -21.83 -14.84 -2.48
N ALA A 37 -22.64 -15.17 -1.47
CA ALA A 37 -22.27 -15.00 -0.07
C ALA A 37 -21.02 -15.81 0.30
N VAL A 38 -20.92 -17.06 -0.16
CA VAL A 38 -19.74 -17.92 0.03
C VAL A 38 -18.51 -17.31 -0.64
N ALA A 39 -18.61 -16.89 -1.90
CA ALA A 39 -17.49 -16.31 -2.64
C ALA A 39 -16.98 -15.00 -2.00
N MET A 40 -17.90 -14.12 -1.58
CA MET A 40 -17.57 -12.88 -0.90
C MET A 40 -16.95 -13.14 0.48
N GLY A 41 -17.50 -14.07 1.26
CA GLY A 41 -16.94 -14.48 2.55
C GLY A 41 -15.54 -15.05 2.41
N TRP A 42 -15.31 -15.92 1.43
CA TRP A 42 -13.97 -16.47 1.15
C TRP A 42 -12.96 -15.37 0.80
N THR A 43 -13.32 -14.47 -0.10
CA THR A 43 -12.44 -13.37 -0.53
C THR A 43 -12.11 -12.43 0.64
N HIS A 44 -13.12 -12.07 1.44
CA HIS A 44 -12.95 -11.22 2.61
C HIS A 44 -12.03 -11.88 3.64
N ASN A 45 -12.29 -13.14 3.98
CA ASN A 45 -11.50 -13.89 4.95
C ASN A 45 -10.05 -14.04 4.49
N LYS A 46 -9.82 -14.41 3.22
CA LYS A 46 -8.47 -14.53 2.66
C LYS A 46 -7.66 -13.24 2.84
N ARG A 47 -8.24 -12.09 2.54
CA ARG A 47 -7.58 -10.79 2.70
C ARG A 47 -7.27 -10.47 4.16
N MET A 48 -8.19 -10.80 5.07
CA MET A 48 -7.97 -10.57 6.50
C MET A 48 -6.90 -11.49 7.09
N THR A 49 -6.86 -12.75 6.67
CA THR A 49 -5.77 -13.66 7.01
C THR A 49 -4.43 -13.09 6.56
N GLN A 50 -4.31 -12.66 5.30
CA GLN A 50 -3.08 -12.05 4.78
C GLN A 50 -2.69 -10.79 5.55
N TRP A 51 -3.65 -9.91 5.86
CA TRP A 51 -3.39 -8.70 6.66
C TRP A 51 -2.82 -9.01 8.05
N PHE A 52 -3.36 -10.03 8.74
CA PHE A 52 -2.84 -10.41 10.06
C PHE A 52 -1.50 -11.14 9.98
N GLU A 53 -1.28 -11.95 8.95
CA GLU A 53 0.02 -12.56 8.67
C GLU A 53 1.08 -11.46 8.44
N ASP A 54 0.80 -10.48 7.58
CA ASP A 54 1.71 -9.36 7.31
C ASP A 54 2.03 -8.54 8.58
N LEU A 55 1.03 -8.30 9.44
CA LEU A 55 1.24 -7.63 10.72
C LEU A 55 2.11 -8.46 11.66
N ALA A 56 1.84 -9.76 11.77
CA ALA A 56 2.60 -10.67 12.64
C ALA A 56 4.06 -10.79 12.17
N ASP A 57 4.29 -10.92 10.87
CA ASP A 57 5.62 -10.98 10.28
C ASP A 57 6.40 -9.70 10.57
N THR A 58 5.75 -8.54 10.41
CA THR A 58 6.41 -7.25 10.63
C THR A 58 6.72 -7.00 12.11
N VAL A 59 5.84 -7.41 13.02
CA VAL A 59 6.14 -7.39 14.46
C VAL A 59 7.31 -8.32 14.77
N THR A 60 7.33 -9.52 14.20
CA THR A 60 8.42 -10.49 14.38
C THR A 60 9.75 -9.91 13.90
N GLU A 61 9.79 -9.26 12.74
CA GLU A 61 10.99 -8.59 12.22
C GLU A 61 11.53 -7.53 13.20
N LEU A 62 10.66 -6.72 13.80
CA LEU A 62 11.07 -5.74 14.81
C LEU A 62 11.62 -6.38 16.08
N GLN A 63 11.13 -7.56 16.46
CA GLN A 63 11.65 -8.31 17.61
C GLN A 63 13.07 -8.80 17.33
N GLU A 64 13.29 -9.35 16.14
CA GLU A 64 14.60 -9.83 15.69
C GLU A 64 15.63 -8.70 15.58
N GLN A 65 15.19 -7.48 15.25
CA GLN A 65 16.03 -6.28 15.21
C GLN A 65 16.44 -5.75 16.61
N GLY A 66 16.05 -6.43 17.68
CA GLY A 66 16.52 -6.13 19.04
C GLY A 66 15.70 -5.09 19.79
N SER A 67 14.43 -4.89 19.41
CA SER A 67 13.51 -3.99 20.13
C SER A 67 13.22 -4.45 21.57
N GLY A 68 13.46 -5.73 21.89
CA GLY A 68 13.22 -6.31 23.22
C GLY A 68 11.75 -6.46 23.59
N LEU A 69 10.84 -6.15 22.67
CA LEU A 69 9.40 -6.30 22.82
C LEU A 69 9.01 -7.76 22.57
N THR A 70 8.15 -8.34 23.40
CA THR A 70 7.53 -9.64 23.10
C THR A 70 6.11 -9.46 22.57
N PHE A 71 5.61 -10.44 21.82
CA PHE A 71 4.25 -10.38 21.29
C PHE A 71 3.22 -10.30 22.42
N ASP A 72 3.42 -11.06 23.49
CA ASP A 72 2.53 -11.04 24.66
C ASP A 72 2.48 -9.65 25.33
N GLN A 73 3.63 -8.98 25.45
CA GLN A 73 3.69 -7.62 25.99
C GLN A 73 2.96 -6.61 25.12
N LEU A 74 3.04 -6.76 23.79
CA LEU A 74 2.32 -5.91 22.83
C LEU A 74 0.81 -6.16 22.92
N ALA A 75 0.38 -7.41 23.01
CA ALA A 75 -1.03 -7.76 23.13
C ALA A 75 -1.66 -7.23 24.43
N ASP A 76 -0.89 -7.14 25.51
CA ASP A 76 -1.34 -6.56 26.78
C ASP A 76 -1.29 -5.01 26.80
N ASP A 77 -0.66 -4.37 25.80
CA ASP A 77 -0.62 -2.92 25.68
C ASP A 77 -1.93 -2.41 25.04
N PRO A 78 -2.75 -1.62 25.78
CA PRO A 78 -3.99 -1.08 25.24
C PRO A 78 -3.77 -0.12 24.06
N ILE A 79 -2.65 0.62 24.03
CA ILE A 79 -2.36 1.57 22.94
C ILE A 79 -2.07 0.82 21.66
N PHE A 80 -1.25 -0.24 21.74
CA PHE A 80 -0.98 -1.11 20.60
C PHE A 80 -2.25 -1.78 20.11
N THR A 81 -3.04 -2.35 21.03
CA THR A 81 -4.30 -3.01 20.71
C THR A 81 -5.27 -2.06 20.01
N ASP A 82 -5.43 -0.83 20.49
CA ASP A 82 -6.25 0.19 19.86
C ASP A 82 -5.72 0.57 18.46
N ALA A 83 -4.40 0.68 18.29
CA ALA A 83 -3.79 0.93 16.98
C ALA A 83 -4.10 -0.21 15.99
N VAL A 84 -3.94 -1.47 16.40
CA VAL A 84 -4.26 -2.66 15.58
C VAL A 84 -5.74 -2.67 15.21
N ILE A 85 -6.64 -2.37 16.15
CA ILE A 85 -8.09 -2.34 15.90
C ILE A 85 -8.43 -1.25 14.87
N ASN A 86 -7.91 -0.04 15.05
CA ASN A 86 -8.18 1.07 14.13
C ASN A 86 -7.61 0.81 12.73
N ALA A 87 -6.38 0.30 12.65
CA ALA A 87 -5.74 -0.06 11.39
C ALA A 87 -6.52 -1.18 10.68
N THR A 88 -6.95 -2.22 11.40
CA THR A 88 -7.70 -3.34 10.84
C THR A 88 -9.05 -2.90 10.28
N ARG A 89 -9.75 -1.98 10.95
CA ARG A 89 -11.01 -1.41 10.43
C ARG A 89 -10.80 -0.71 9.08
N ALA A 90 -9.74 0.09 8.94
CA ALA A 90 -9.39 0.74 7.68
C ALA A 90 -8.92 -0.29 6.62
N ALA A 91 -8.17 -1.31 7.02
CA ALA A 91 -7.70 -2.36 6.12
C ALA A 91 -8.86 -3.18 5.51
N GLN A 92 -9.94 -3.40 6.26
CA GLN A 92 -11.15 -4.08 5.75
C GLN A 92 -11.78 -3.34 4.55
N ALA A 93 -11.62 -2.03 4.47
CA ALA A 93 -12.22 -1.17 3.46
C ALA A 93 -11.36 -0.98 2.20
N THR A 94 -10.12 -1.49 2.17
CA THR A 94 -9.19 -1.26 1.05
C THR A 94 -8.56 -2.56 0.53
N HIS A 95 -8.16 -2.53 -0.74
CA HIS A 95 -7.30 -3.55 -1.37
C HIS A 95 -6.01 -2.92 -1.93
N GLN A 96 -5.85 -1.60 -1.78
CA GLN A 96 -4.71 -0.85 -2.30
C GLN A 96 -3.51 -1.06 -1.37
N GLN A 97 -2.42 -1.61 -1.93
CA GLN A 97 -1.25 -2.01 -1.15
C GLN A 97 -0.61 -0.84 -0.42
N GLU A 98 -0.55 0.33 -1.05
CA GLU A 98 0.05 1.53 -0.47
C GLU A 98 -0.68 1.97 0.81
N LYS A 99 -2.01 1.76 0.86
CA LYS A 99 -2.79 2.03 2.07
C LYS A 99 -2.51 0.98 3.14
N LEU A 100 -2.44 -0.29 2.77
CA LEU A 100 -2.12 -1.39 3.70
C LEU A 100 -0.75 -1.19 4.34
N ASP A 101 0.26 -0.82 3.54
CA ASP A 101 1.60 -0.51 4.03
C ASP A 101 1.59 0.69 4.98
N ALA A 102 0.85 1.75 4.65
CA ALA A 102 0.71 2.91 5.53
C ALA A 102 0.04 2.57 6.87
N LEU A 103 -1.01 1.74 6.85
CA LEU A 103 -1.69 1.27 8.06
C LEU A 103 -0.76 0.40 8.91
N ARG A 104 -0.04 -0.54 8.28
CA ARG A 104 0.95 -1.39 8.96
C ARG A 104 2.02 -0.55 9.63
N ASN A 105 2.61 0.39 8.89
CA ASN A 105 3.61 1.30 9.43
C ASN A 105 3.05 2.16 10.58
N GLY A 106 1.78 2.59 10.50
CA GLY A 106 1.11 3.30 11.58
C GLY A 106 1.03 2.48 12.88
N VAL A 107 0.76 1.18 12.79
CA VAL A 107 0.75 0.26 13.94
C VAL A 107 2.14 0.08 14.54
N LEU A 108 3.20 0.05 13.74
CA LEU A 108 4.56 -0.08 14.27
C LEU A 108 5.03 1.21 14.94
N ASN A 109 4.69 2.36 14.35
CA ASN A 109 5.08 3.67 14.85
C ASN A 109 4.18 4.16 16.01
N SER A 110 3.14 3.40 16.38
CA SER A 110 2.42 3.66 17.64
C SER A 110 3.21 3.23 18.87
N LEU A 111 4.30 2.48 18.66
CA LEU A 111 5.16 1.94 19.70
C LEU A 111 6.42 2.79 19.88
N GLY A 112 6.96 2.75 21.09
CA GLY A 112 8.32 3.23 21.38
C GLY A 112 8.44 4.71 21.77
N PRO A 113 9.67 5.15 22.08
CA PRO A 113 9.95 6.49 22.54
C PRO A 113 9.75 7.51 21.40
N GLY A 114 8.79 8.42 21.57
CA GLY A 114 8.42 9.41 20.56
C GLY A 114 7.23 9.00 19.69
N ALA A 115 6.54 7.92 20.03
CA ALA A 115 5.26 7.59 19.42
C ALA A 115 4.28 8.78 19.52
N PRO A 116 3.49 9.06 18.46
CA PRO A 116 2.43 10.06 18.51
C PRO A 116 1.43 9.75 19.62
N SER A 117 0.72 10.76 20.09
CA SER A 117 -0.38 10.56 21.05
C SER A 117 -1.48 9.65 20.48
N VAL A 118 -2.23 8.98 21.34
CA VAL A 118 -3.32 8.07 20.92
C VAL A 118 -4.32 8.77 19.99
N ASP A 119 -4.64 10.05 20.25
CA ASP A 119 -5.50 10.85 19.39
C ASP A 119 -4.90 11.13 18.01
N GLU A 120 -3.59 11.35 17.93
CA GLU A 120 -2.88 11.52 16.66
C GLU A 120 -2.82 10.22 15.87
N GLN A 121 -2.58 9.09 16.55
CA GLN A 121 -2.61 7.76 15.93
C GLN A 121 -4.01 7.45 15.36
N SER A 122 -5.07 7.64 16.15
CA SER A 122 -6.45 7.44 15.70
C SER A 122 -6.79 8.36 14.51
N ARG A 123 -6.37 9.63 14.56
CA ARG A 123 -6.52 10.57 13.46
C ARG A 123 -5.79 10.10 12.21
N PHE A 124 -4.57 9.59 12.35
CA PHE A 124 -3.78 9.06 11.25
C PHE A 124 -4.51 7.91 10.54
N PHE A 125 -4.99 6.91 11.28
CA PHE A 125 -5.71 5.78 10.68
C PHE A 125 -6.97 6.22 9.93
N ARG A 126 -7.73 7.18 10.49
CA ARG A 126 -8.89 7.75 9.80
C ARG A 126 -8.50 8.48 8.51
N LEU A 127 -7.42 9.26 8.52
CA LEU A 127 -6.94 9.95 7.32
C LEU A 127 -6.48 8.96 6.25
N VAL A 128 -5.77 7.89 6.63
CA VAL A 128 -5.38 6.85 5.68
C VAL A 128 -6.62 6.20 5.08
N ASP A 129 -7.66 5.94 5.86
CA ASP A 129 -8.92 5.39 5.36
C ASP A 129 -9.64 6.33 4.38
N GLU A 130 -9.75 7.62 4.70
CA GLU A 130 -10.41 8.62 3.86
C GLU A 130 -9.61 8.97 2.60
N PHE A 131 -8.28 8.90 2.65
CA PHE A 131 -7.42 9.26 1.53
C PHE A 131 -7.35 8.17 0.45
N GLY A 132 -7.42 8.60 -0.81
CA GLY A 132 -6.97 7.81 -1.95
C GLY A 132 -5.44 7.74 -2.04
N VAL A 133 -4.93 6.78 -2.81
CA VAL A 133 -3.48 6.52 -2.98
C VAL A 133 -2.73 7.77 -3.45
N ALA A 134 -3.33 8.57 -4.34
CA ALA A 134 -2.71 9.80 -4.84
C ALA A 134 -2.36 10.80 -3.71
N HIS A 135 -3.20 10.93 -2.69
CA HIS A 135 -2.92 11.80 -1.53
C HIS A 135 -1.74 11.23 -0.71
N LEU A 136 -1.70 9.92 -0.50
CA LEU A 136 -0.58 9.28 0.20
C LEU A 136 0.74 9.45 -0.56
N THR A 137 0.73 9.28 -1.88
CA THR A 137 1.91 9.53 -2.73
C THR A 137 2.33 10.99 -2.73
N MET A 138 1.38 11.92 -2.66
CA MET A 138 1.71 13.34 -2.52
C MET A 138 2.40 13.63 -1.18
N LEU A 139 2.01 12.94 -0.10
CA LEU A 139 2.63 13.09 1.22
C LEU A 139 4.04 12.48 1.31
N THR A 140 4.41 11.54 0.42
CA THR A 140 5.78 11.01 0.38
C THR A 140 6.75 11.91 -0.40
N PHE A 141 6.25 12.78 -1.28
CA PHE A 141 7.10 13.68 -2.08
C PHE A 141 8.00 14.62 -1.24
N PRO A 142 7.53 15.28 -0.16
CA PRO A 142 8.37 16.14 0.66
C PRO A 142 9.45 15.38 1.44
N HIS A 143 9.28 14.08 1.67
CA HIS A 143 10.19 13.27 2.47
C HIS A 143 11.51 12.99 1.76
N ASN A 144 11.46 12.75 0.44
CA ASN A 144 12.65 12.60 -0.40
C ASN A 144 12.38 13.11 -1.83
N PRO A 145 12.43 14.44 -2.04
CA PRO A 145 12.09 15.01 -3.34
C PRO A 145 13.06 14.54 -4.43
N ARG A 146 14.33 14.27 -4.10
CA ARG A 146 15.34 13.80 -5.07
C ARG A 146 15.14 12.33 -5.44
N GLY A 147 15.00 11.45 -4.45
CA GLY A 147 14.79 10.01 -4.70
C GLY A 147 13.51 9.73 -5.48
N TRP A 148 12.43 10.51 -5.27
CA TRP A 148 11.19 10.36 -6.03
C TRP A 148 11.37 10.58 -7.54
N PHE A 149 12.26 11.50 -7.94
CA PHE A 149 12.61 11.76 -9.34
C PHE A 149 13.56 10.69 -9.88
N ASP A 150 14.56 10.28 -9.09
CA ASP A 150 15.55 9.26 -9.46
C ASP A 150 14.87 7.90 -9.72
N ASP A 151 13.97 7.47 -8.84
CA ASP A 151 13.20 6.21 -8.96
C ASP A 151 12.27 6.20 -10.19
N ARG A 152 11.93 7.37 -10.73
CA ARG A 152 11.05 7.53 -11.90
C ARG A 152 11.79 7.93 -13.18
N GLY A 153 13.12 8.04 -13.13
CA GLY A 153 13.94 8.46 -14.28
C GLY A 153 13.60 9.86 -14.79
N LEU A 154 13.04 10.71 -13.93
CA LEU A 154 12.68 12.08 -14.26
C LEU A 154 13.85 12.99 -13.88
N GLN A 155 14.25 13.91 -14.75
CA GLN A 155 15.24 14.91 -14.36
C GLN A 155 14.57 15.91 -13.43
N GLN A 156 15.20 16.16 -12.27
CA GLN A 156 14.79 17.24 -11.39
C GLN A 156 15.00 18.57 -12.11
N GLU A 157 13.97 19.03 -12.83
CA GLU A 157 13.88 20.40 -13.30
C GLU A 157 14.09 21.26 -12.06
N THR A 158 15.21 21.98 -12.03
CA THR A 158 15.65 22.73 -10.85
C THR A 158 14.51 23.64 -10.42
N TYR A 159 13.78 23.22 -9.39
CA TYR A 159 12.63 23.91 -8.83
C TYR A 159 13.15 25.18 -8.13
N MET A 160 13.53 26.19 -8.91
CA MET A 160 13.82 27.53 -8.43
C MET A 160 12.49 28.20 -8.08
N MET A 161 12.00 27.96 -6.87
CA MET A 161 11.00 28.82 -6.25
C MET A 161 11.71 30.04 -5.63
N GLY A 162 11.39 31.23 -6.15
CA GLY A 162 11.55 32.49 -5.41
C GLY A 162 12.78 33.33 -5.72
N GLY A 163 12.84 33.92 -6.91
CA GLY A 163 13.80 34.97 -7.22
C GLY A 163 13.51 35.67 -8.54
N ARG A 164 12.39 36.38 -8.67
CA ARG A 164 12.26 37.39 -9.72
C ARG A 164 13.22 38.54 -9.39
N GLY A 165 14.46 38.39 -9.83
CA GLY A 165 15.50 39.39 -9.69
C GLY A 165 16.46 39.32 -10.87
N LEU A 166 16.27 40.28 -11.79
CA LEU A 166 17.19 40.69 -12.86
C LEU A 166 17.24 39.84 -14.14
N ARG A 167 16.57 40.41 -15.15
CA ARG A 167 16.95 40.33 -16.55
C ARG A 167 18.46 40.49 -16.72
N THR A 168 19.09 39.54 -17.40
CA THR A 168 19.86 39.82 -18.62
C THR A 168 19.92 38.54 -19.46
N PRO A 169 19.66 38.58 -20.78
CA PRO A 169 20.03 37.48 -21.64
C PRO A 169 21.55 37.47 -21.71
N SER A 170 22.19 36.50 -21.03
CA SER A 170 23.62 36.24 -21.21
C SER A 170 23.80 35.73 -22.63
N ALA A 171 24.41 36.59 -23.45
CA ALA A 171 24.68 36.36 -24.84
C ALA A 171 25.43 35.04 -25.03
N LYS A 172 24.97 34.25 -26.00
CA LYS A 172 25.75 33.19 -26.61
C LYS A 172 27.14 33.74 -26.98
N SER A 173 28.16 33.39 -26.22
CA SER A 173 29.54 33.44 -26.73
C SER A 173 29.72 32.26 -27.67
N ALA A 174 29.23 32.43 -28.89
CA ALA A 174 29.61 31.61 -30.02
C ALA A 174 31.06 31.98 -30.38
N THR A 175 32.04 31.38 -29.71
CA THR A 175 33.41 31.40 -30.20
C THR A 175 33.50 30.36 -31.32
N ARG A 176 33.09 30.81 -32.51
CA ARG A 176 33.35 30.17 -33.79
C ARG A 176 34.86 30.22 -33.99
N THR A 177 35.56 29.12 -33.74
CA THR A 177 36.96 28.97 -34.14
C THR A 177 37.00 29.07 -35.66
N CYS A 178 37.59 30.17 -36.14
CA CYS A 178 37.82 30.41 -37.55
C CYS A 178 38.71 29.30 -38.12
N THR A 179 38.21 28.70 -39.19
CA THR A 179 38.98 28.00 -40.21
C THR A 179 40.10 28.91 -40.72
N ARG A 180 41.35 28.47 -40.60
CA ARG A 180 42.44 28.93 -41.46
C ARG A 180 42.85 27.79 -42.37
N SER A 181 42.36 27.87 -43.60
CA SER A 181 43.00 27.27 -44.76
C SER A 181 44.39 27.88 -44.90
N ASP A 182 45.41 27.05 -45.06
CA ASP A 182 46.57 27.34 -45.90
C ASP A 182 47.16 25.97 -46.28
N GLY A 183 46.75 25.49 -47.45
CA GLY A 183 47.46 24.44 -48.15
C GLY A 183 48.54 25.06 -49.02
N LEU A 184 49.74 24.49 -48.99
CA LEU A 184 50.87 24.57 -49.94
C LEU A 184 51.99 23.82 -49.22
N GLY A 185 52.59 22.73 -49.69
CA GLY A 185 52.77 22.23 -51.03
C GLY A 185 54.23 21.78 -51.14
N GLY A 186 54.45 20.49 -51.41
CA GLY A 186 55.55 20.03 -52.25
C GLY A 186 56.95 19.84 -51.65
N ALA A 187 57.39 18.57 -51.79
CA ALA A 187 58.60 18.17 -52.50
C ALA A 187 59.92 17.99 -51.70
N ARG A 188 60.38 16.73 -51.80
CA ARG A 188 61.72 16.15 -51.66
C ARG A 188 62.14 15.66 -50.27
#